data_AF-A0A2E7N0U5-F1
#
_entry.id   AF-A0A2E7N0U5-F1
#
_cell.length_a   1.000
_cell.length_b   1.000
_cell.length_c   1.000
_cell.angle_alpha   90.00
_cell.angle_beta   90.00
_cell.angle_gamma   90.00
#
_symmetry.space_group_name_H-M   'P 1'
#
loop_
_entity.id
_entity.type
_entity.pdbx_description
1 polymer ?
#
loop_
_entity_poly.entity_id
_entity_poly.type
_entity_poly.pdbx_seq_one_letter_code
_entity_poly.pdbx_strand_id
1 'polypeptide(L)'
;MPKLQNVAQTSNFFVRFSLPSGDLRRHMRKKGINDRFIAENIGLLCHDAVLPGSALATVNTAGDYQGMIERFAHTRNFTEISLEFYVDNEYKSLKFLEHWMEFITGASPVDPSSDAYHFKLEYPNTYKSNDTRIVKFEKNHFQFLEYRFIGLFPLSLSSTKVAYSNSQVLKATCTFSFDRYVAGETSSLARDLGIAFNNQSISKSDFRNRRLTGEDLQTTLSSVFREGGYNTLNSGPYIKASGKTNLASVTSSSGQIIG
;
A
#
# COMPACT_ATOMS: atom_id res chain seq x y z
N MET A 1 -8.00 -32.40 -1.52
CA MET A 1 -7.11 -32.37 -2.69
C MET A 1 -5.71 -31.93 -2.26
N PRO A 2 -4.63 -32.40 -2.91
CA PRO A 2 -3.25 -32.02 -2.57
C PRO A 2 -3.00 -30.52 -2.71
N LYS A 3 -2.24 -29.91 -1.77
CA LYS A 3 -1.92 -28.46 -1.82
C LYS A 3 -1.17 -28.03 -3.08
N LEU A 4 -0.44 -28.96 -3.70
CA LEU A 4 0.33 -28.72 -4.92
C LEU A 4 -0.54 -28.46 -6.16
N GLN A 5 -1.80 -28.92 -6.18
CA GLN A 5 -2.73 -28.65 -7.28
C GLN A 5 -3.44 -27.29 -7.13
N ASN A 6 -3.38 -26.69 -5.93
CA ASN A 6 -3.99 -25.39 -5.62
C ASN A 6 -2.89 -24.38 -5.27
N VAL A 7 -2.06 -24.07 -6.27
CA VAL A 7 -0.97 -23.09 -6.18
C VAL A 7 -1.35 -21.79 -6.89
N ALA A 8 -0.85 -20.68 -6.36
CA ALA A 8 -1.10 -19.36 -6.93
C ALA A 8 -0.48 -19.24 -8.32
N GLN A 9 -1.24 -18.72 -9.29
CA GLN A 9 -0.75 -18.44 -10.64
C GLN A 9 -0.24 -17.00 -10.75
N THR A 10 0.74 -16.71 -11.60
CA THR A 10 1.30 -15.34 -11.74
C THR A 10 0.38 -14.36 -12.46
N SER A 11 -0.46 -14.84 -13.40
CA SER A 11 -1.23 -14.02 -14.35
C SER A 11 -2.33 -13.14 -13.73
N ASN A 12 -2.86 -13.51 -12.57
CA ASN A 12 -4.07 -12.89 -12.02
C ASN A 12 -3.72 -11.77 -11.01
N PHE A 13 -3.57 -10.53 -11.49
CA PHE A 13 -3.32 -9.39 -10.62
C PHE A 13 -3.87 -8.11 -11.26
N PHE A 14 -4.05 -7.07 -10.45
CA PHE A 14 -4.27 -5.73 -10.95
C PHE A 14 -3.54 -4.71 -10.08
N VAL A 15 -3.18 -3.58 -10.68
CA VAL A 15 -2.60 -2.44 -9.98
C VAL A 15 -3.65 -1.35 -9.90
N ARG A 16 -3.74 -0.65 -8.77
CA ARG A 16 -4.59 0.51 -8.60
C ARG A 16 -3.74 1.70 -8.18
N PHE A 17 -3.68 2.72 -9.02
CA PHE A 17 -2.99 3.96 -8.70
C PHE A 17 -3.92 4.92 -7.97
N SER A 18 -3.36 5.65 -7.01
CA SER A 18 -4.08 6.68 -6.27
C SER A 18 -3.22 7.93 -6.15
N LEU A 19 -3.33 8.84 -7.12
CA LEU A 19 -2.59 10.10 -7.05
C LEU A 19 -3.14 10.99 -5.91
N PRO A 20 -2.28 11.73 -5.20
CA PRO A 20 -2.71 12.72 -4.22
C PRO A 20 -3.69 13.72 -4.85
N SER A 21 -4.73 14.09 -4.09
CA SER A 21 -5.67 15.14 -4.51
C SER A 21 -4.96 16.49 -4.44
N GLY A 22 -4.78 17.16 -5.57
CA GLY A 22 -4.13 18.47 -5.61
C GLY A 22 -3.58 18.82 -6.99
N ASP A 23 -2.48 19.56 -6.99
CA ASP A 23 -1.87 20.14 -8.19
C ASP A 23 -1.42 19.09 -9.20
N LEU A 24 -0.97 17.91 -8.75
CA LEU A 24 -0.60 16.81 -9.64
C LEU A 24 -1.79 16.36 -10.50
N ARG A 25 -2.97 16.15 -9.91
CA ARG A 25 -4.17 15.77 -10.68
C ARG A 25 -4.61 16.87 -11.63
N ARG A 26 -4.51 18.13 -11.21
CA ARG A 26 -4.80 19.28 -12.07
C ARG A 26 -3.83 19.36 -13.25
N HIS A 27 -2.55 19.09 -13.01
CA HIS A 27 -1.51 19.02 -14.05
C HIS A 27 -1.81 17.91 -15.06
N MET A 28 -2.11 16.70 -14.58
CA MET A 28 -2.50 15.55 -15.41
C MET A 28 -3.72 15.85 -16.30
N ARG A 29 -4.76 16.48 -15.73
CA ARG A 29 -5.98 16.84 -16.46
C ARG A 29 -5.71 17.85 -17.58
N LYS A 30 -4.82 18.83 -17.36
CA LYS A 30 -4.42 19.79 -18.40
C LYS A 30 -3.73 19.08 -19.58
N LYS A 31 -3.02 17.98 -19.32
CA LYS A 31 -2.33 17.17 -20.32
C LYS A 31 -3.22 16.07 -20.95
N GLY A 32 -4.52 16.06 -20.63
CA GLY A 32 -5.50 15.14 -21.23
C GLY A 32 -5.64 13.78 -20.52
N ILE A 33 -5.12 13.65 -19.30
CA ILE A 33 -5.27 12.43 -18.50
C ILE A 33 -6.40 12.65 -17.49
N ASN A 34 -7.46 11.86 -17.65
CA ASN A 34 -8.63 11.93 -16.79
C ASN A 34 -8.45 11.11 -15.51
N ASP A 35 -9.07 11.53 -14.41
CA ASP A 35 -9.07 10.80 -13.13
C ASP A 35 -9.57 9.35 -13.27
N ARG A 36 -10.53 9.10 -14.17
CA ARG A 36 -11.01 7.74 -14.48
C ARG A 36 -9.92 6.87 -15.10
N PHE A 37 -9.10 7.45 -15.97
CA PHE A 37 -7.98 6.73 -16.59
C PHE A 37 -6.94 6.33 -15.53
N ILE A 38 -6.65 7.24 -14.59
CA ILE A 38 -5.71 7.01 -13.49
C ILE A 38 -6.22 5.94 -12.51
N ALA A 39 -7.52 5.96 -12.20
CA ALA A 39 -8.09 5.05 -11.21
C ALA A 39 -8.28 3.61 -11.71
N GLU A 40 -8.64 3.43 -12.99
CA GLU A 40 -9.06 2.14 -13.55
C GLU A 40 -8.15 1.67 -14.69
N ASN A 41 -8.00 2.48 -15.74
CA ASN A 41 -7.44 2.02 -17.02
C ASN A 41 -5.92 1.77 -16.95
N ILE A 42 -5.15 2.68 -16.35
CA ILE A 42 -3.69 2.51 -16.25
C ILE A 42 -3.31 1.27 -15.44
N GLY A 43 -4.13 0.94 -14.43
CA GLY A 43 -3.99 -0.26 -13.62
C GLY A 43 -4.17 -1.55 -14.41
N LEU A 44 -5.12 -1.56 -15.33
CA LEU A 44 -5.40 -2.67 -16.24
C LEU A 44 -4.34 -2.81 -17.34
N LEU A 45 -3.71 -1.71 -17.75
CA LEU A 45 -2.63 -1.70 -18.75
C LEU A 45 -1.31 -2.25 -18.18
N CYS A 46 -1.18 -2.39 -16.86
CA CYS A 46 -0.02 -3.02 -16.24
C CYS A 46 -0.03 -4.53 -16.52
N HIS A 47 0.92 -5.01 -17.30
CA HIS A 47 0.96 -6.41 -17.72
C HIS A 47 2.00 -7.25 -16.99
N ASP A 48 3.06 -6.61 -16.49
CA ASP A 48 4.02 -7.25 -15.61
C ASP A 48 4.30 -6.34 -14.42
N ALA A 49 4.45 -6.95 -13.25
CA ALA A 49 4.67 -6.26 -12.00
C ALA A 49 5.47 -7.15 -11.05
N VAL A 50 6.53 -6.59 -10.48
CA VAL A 50 7.31 -7.26 -9.44
C VAL A 50 6.76 -6.86 -8.07
N LEU A 51 6.35 -7.85 -7.27
CA LEU A 51 5.97 -7.60 -5.89
C LEU A 51 7.20 -7.17 -5.07
N PRO A 52 7.07 -6.14 -4.22
CA PRO A 52 8.20 -5.59 -3.48
C PRO A 52 8.73 -6.58 -2.45
N GLY A 53 10.04 -6.75 -2.44
CA GLY A 53 10.76 -7.38 -1.34
C GLY A 53 11.11 -6.38 -0.24
N SER A 54 11.63 -6.89 0.86
CA SER A 54 12.35 -6.08 1.85
C SER A 54 13.52 -6.86 2.41
N ALA A 55 14.65 -6.19 2.62
CA ALA A 55 15.84 -6.75 3.25
C ALA A 55 16.03 -6.18 4.65
N LEU A 56 16.70 -6.93 5.54
CA LEU A 56 17.07 -6.46 6.87
C LEU A 56 18.58 -6.26 6.94
N ALA A 57 19.02 -5.08 7.38
CA ALA A 57 20.41 -4.80 7.70
C ALA A 57 20.73 -5.28 9.12
N THR A 58 21.93 -5.84 9.29
CA THR A 58 22.36 -6.46 10.55
C THR A 58 23.65 -5.86 11.08
N VAL A 59 23.76 -5.72 12.40
CA VAL A 59 25.00 -5.39 13.12
C VAL A 59 25.48 -6.64 13.86
N ASN A 60 26.79 -6.91 13.79
CA ASN A 60 27.43 -8.00 14.51
C ASN A 60 28.07 -7.44 15.79
N THR A 61 27.67 -7.95 16.93
CA THR A 61 28.31 -7.62 18.21
C THR A 61 29.15 -8.81 18.63
N ALA A 62 30.47 -8.62 18.67
CA ALA A 62 31.42 -9.57 19.22
C ALA A 62 31.81 -9.09 20.63
N GLY A 63 31.66 -9.97 21.63
CA GLY A 63 32.03 -9.68 23.02
C GLY A 63 33.00 -10.73 23.57
N ASP A 64 34.05 -10.26 24.24
CA ASP A 64 35.26 -11.03 24.57
C ASP A 64 35.09 -12.15 25.60
N TYR A 65 33.89 -12.35 26.16
CA TYR A 65 33.68 -13.32 27.26
C TYR A 65 32.89 -14.58 26.87
N GLN A 66 31.97 -14.48 25.90
CA GLN A 66 31.05 -15.58 25.57
C GLN A 66 31.54 -16.39 24.35
N GLY A 67 32.61 -15.96 23.69
CA GLY A 67 33.18 -16.63 22.51
C GLY A 67 32.22 -16.72 21.31
N MET A 68 31.19 -15.88 21.28
CA MET A 68 30.06 -15.95 20.36
C MET A 68 29.85 -14.59 19.69
N ILE A 69 29.61 -14.60 18.38
CA ILE A 69 29.20 -13.42 17.61
C ILE A 69 27.68 -13.46 17.49
N GLU A 70 26.99 -12.46 18.05
CA GLU A 70 25.55 -12.28 17.90
C GLU A 70 25.25 -11.29 16.77
N ARG A 71 24.21 -11.58 15.99
CA ARG A 71 23.80 -10.77 14.84
C ARG A 71 22.41 -10.18 15.05
N PHE A 72 22.33 -8.86 15.19
CA PHE A 72 21.11 -8.12 15.46
C PHE A 72 20.62 -7.38 14.22
N ALA A 73 19.33 -7.49 13.87
CA ALA A 73 18.72 -6.70 12.80
C ALA A 73 18.33 -5.30 13.31
N HIS A 74 18.64 -4.24 12.55
CA HIS A 74 18.39 -2.85 12.98
C HIS A 74 17.58 -2.01 11.97
N THR A 75 17.76 -2.21 10.66
CA THR A 75 17.07 -1.42 9.62
C THR A 75 16.39 -2.34 8.61
N ARG A 76 15.17 -1.99 8.19
CA ARG A 76 14.47 -2.63 7.07
C ARG A 76 14.64 -1.78 5.83
N ASN A 77 15.31 -2.31 4.82
CA ASN A 77 15.48 -1.67 3.52
C ASN A 77 14.38 -2.14 2.56
N PHE A 78 13.76 -1.18 1.88
CA PHE A 78 12.73 -1.44 0.87
C PHE A 78 13.36 -1.31 -0.52
N THR A 79 13.15 -2.32 -1.37
CA THR A 79 13.62 -2.30 -2.76
C THR A 79 12.60 -1.63 -3.65
N GLU A 80 13.04 -0.91 -4.67
CA GLU A 80 12.19 -0.34 -5.71
C GLU A 80 11.34 -1.42 -6.42
N ILE A 81 10.24 -1.00 -7.03
CA ILE A 81 9.39 -1.89 -7.85
C ILE A 81 9.52 -1.53 -9.32
N SER A 82 9.50 -2.53 -10.19
CA SER A 82 9.41 -2.35 -11.63
C SER A 82 8.02 -2.77 -12.10
N LEU A 83 7.37 -1.89 -12.86
CA LEU A 83 6.06 -2.12 -13.47
C LEU A 83 6.17 -1.91 -14.98
N GLU A 84 5.57 -2.81 -15.74
CA GLU A 84 5.57 -2.76 -17.20
C GLU A 84 4.16 -2.59 -17.74
N PHE A 85 3.96 -1.55 -18.55
CA PHE A 85 2.65 -1.16 -19.08
C PHE A 85 2.56 -1.39 -20.57
N TYR A 86 1.40 -1.81 -21.04
CA TYR A 86 1.04 -1.69 -22.43
C TYR A 86 0.80 -0.22 -22.79
N VAL A 87 1.32 0.18 -23.95
CA VAL A 87 1.10 1.51 -24.48
C VAL A 87 -0.20 1.51 -25.30
N ASP A 88 -1.16 2.31 -24.83
CA ASP A 88 -2.44 2.53 -25.53
C ASP A 88 -2.21 3.34 -26.82
N ASN A 89 -3.13 3.24 -27.78
CA ASN A 89 -3.07 3.93 -29.07
C ASN A 89 -2.99 5.47 -28.94
N GLU A 90 -3.57 6.01 -27.86
CA GLU A 90 -3.51 7.45 -27.55
C GLU A 90 -2.27 7.84 -26.73
N TYR A 91 -1.38 6.87 -26.46
CA TYR A 91 -0.17 6.99 -25.66
C TYR A 91 -0.42 7.49 -24.24
N LYS A 92 -1.64 7.28 -23.71
CA LYS A 92 -2.04 7.79 -22.39
C LYS A 92 -1.25 7.18 -21.24
N SER A 93 -0.86 5.91 -21.34
CA SER A 93 -0.02 5.27 -20.31
C SER A 93 1.39 5.84 -20.27
N LEU A 94 2.00 6.11 -21.44
CA LEU A 94 3.31 6.75 -21.51
C LEU A 94 3.25 8.20 -21.00
N LYS A 95 2.25 8.97 -21.45
CA LYS A 95 2.00 10.34 -20.99
C LYS A 95 1.77 10.40 -19.48
N PHE A 96 1.10 9.42 -18.89
CA PHE A 96 0.89 9.37 -17.44
C PHE A 96 2.19 9.28 -16.66
N LEU A 97 3.12 8.43 -17.10
CA LEU A 97 4.42 8.26 -16.44
C LEU A 97 5.28 9.52 -16.62
N GLU A 98 5.37 10.01 -17.85
CA GLU A 98 6.12 11.22 -18.21
C GLU A 98 5.59 12.45 -17.47
N HIS A 99 4.29 12.72 -17.48
CA HIS A 99 3.73 13.90 -16.82
C HIS A 99 3.82 13.83 -15.30
N TRP A 100 3.93 12.63 -14.72
CA TRP A 100 4.18 12.50 -13.28
C TRP A 100 5.62 12.90 -12.97
N MET A 101 6.59 12.45 -13.76
CA MET A 101 7.99 12.87 -13.62
C MET A 101 8.16 14.37 -13.94
N GLU A 102 7.52 14.87 -15.00
CA GLU A 102 7.47 16.29 -15.38
C GLU A 102 6.94 17.14 -14.23
N PHE A 103 5.89 16.71 -13.54
CA PHE A 103 5.36 17.43 -12.38
C PHE A 103 6.37 17.50 -11.23
N ILE A 104 7.12 16.42 -10.97
CA ILE A 104 8.15 16.40 -9.91
C ILE A 104 9.25 17.41 -10.21
N THR A 105 9.65 17.57 -11.47
CA THR A 105 10.78 18.43 -11.89
C THR A 105 10.39 19.79 -12.44
N GLY A 106 9.09 20.02 -12.67
CA GLY A 106 8.53 21.11 -13.45
C GLY A 106 7.94 22.25 -12.63
N ALA A 107 8.42 22.50 -11.40
CA ALA A 107 7.94 23.61 -10.57
C ALA A 107 8.40 25.00 -11.07
N SER A 108 9.19 25.05 -12.16
CA SER A 108 9.66 26.30 -12.76
C SER A 108 8.58 26.94 -13.62
N PRO A 109 8.31 28.25 -13.49
CA PRO A 109 7.30 28.95 -14.28
C PRO A 109 7.77 29.30 -15.70
N VAL A 110 9.05 29.06 -16.02
CA VAL A 110 9.66 29.34 -17.32
C VAL A 110 9.26 28.25 -18.31
N ASP A 111 9.03 28.64 -19.56
CA ASP A 111 8.75 27.70 -20.65
C ASP A 111 9.91 26.68 -20.77
N PRO A 112 9.64 25.36 -20.71
CA PRO A 112 10.65 24.32 -20.90
C PRO A 112 11.44 24.41 -22.21
N SER A 113 10.92 25.11 -23.22
CA SER A 113 11.61 25.33 -24.50
C SER A 113 12.68 26.43 -24.44
N SER A 114 12.71 27.23 -23.37
CA SER A 114 13.61 28.38 -23.23
C SER A 114 14.99 27.98 -22.70
N ASP A 115 16.05 28.59 -23.23
CA ASP A 115 17.43 28.43 -22.73
C ASP A 115 17.58 28.81 -21.25
N ALA A 116 16.70 29.65 -20.70
CA ALA A 116 16.71 30.04 -19.29
C ALA A 116 16.01 29.01 -18.38
N TYR A 117 15.56 27.88 -18.92
CA TYR A 117 14.87 26.85 -18.17
C TYR A 117 15.83 26.17 -17.20
N HIS A 118 15.40 26.10 -15.94
CA HIS A 118 16.08 25.38 -14.88
C HIS A 118 15.07 24.47 -14.19
N PHE A 119 15.50 23.26 -13.86
CA PHE A 119 14.67 22.32 -13.13
C PHE A 119 14.48 22.80 -11.69
N LYS A 120 13.23 22.82 -11.24
CA LYS A 120 12.87 23.10 -9.86
C LYS A 120 11.98 21.97 -9.37
N LEU A 121 12.39 21.33 -8.28
CA LEU A 121 11.68 20.19 -7.73
C LEU A 121 10.47 20.63 -6.91
N GLU A 122 9.39 19.89 -7.04
CA GLU A 122 8.22 19.99 -6.17
C GLU A 122 8.46 19.35 -4.80
N TYR A 123 7.65 19.74 -3.81
CA TYR A 123 7.74 19.15 -2.47
C TYR A 123 7.21 17.70 -2.44
N PRO A 124 7.84 16.77 -1.69
CA PRO A 124 7.43 15.36 -1.64
C PRO A 124 5.95 15.10 -1.32
N ASN A 125 5.31 15.97 -0.54
CA ASN A 125 3.91 15.84 -0.18
C ASN A 125 2.93 16.08 -1.36
N THR A 126 3.35 16.78 -2.42
CA THR A 126 2.48 17.15 -3.55
C THR A 126 2.40 16.04 -4.60
N TYR A 127 3.45 15.25 -4.77
CA TYR A 127 3.55 14.26 -5.84
C TYR A 127 3.53 12.79 -5.37
N LYS A 128 3.85 12.50 -4.11
CA LYS A 128 3.89 11.13 -3.60
C LYS A 128 2.48 10.54 -3.42
N SER A 129 2.28 9.33 -3.94
CA SER A 129 1.07 8.54 -3.73
C SER A 129 1.14 7.72 -2.44
N ASN A 130 0.11 7.82 -1.59
CA ASN A 130 0.03 7.08 -0.32
C ASN A 130 -0.87 5.85 -0.35
N ASP A 131 -1.56 5.61 -1.48
CA ASP A 131 -2.61 4.61 -1.56
C ASP A 131 -2.59 3.83 -2.89
N THR A 132 -1.45 3.81 -3.59
CA THR A 132 -1.26 2.88 -4.71
C THR A 132 -1.22 1.46 -4.17
N ARG A 133 -1.93 0.52 -4.81
CA ARG A 133 -2.04 -0.87 -4.34
C ARG A 133 -1.84 -1.84 -5.49
N ILE A 134 -1.19 -2.96 -5.20
CA ILE A 134 -1.16 -4.14 -6.08
C ILE A 134 -1.99 -5.22 -5.41
N VAL A 135 -3.00 -5.72 -6.10
CA VAL A 135 -3.85 -6.79 -5.61
C VAL A 135 -3.61 -8.03 -6.44
N LYS A 136 -3.07 -9.04 -5.78
CA LYS A 136 -2.90 -10.38 -6.33
C LYS A 136 -4.12 -11.21 -5.97
N PHE A 137 -4.74 -11.89 -6.92
CA PHE A 137 -5.93 -12.71 -6.67
C PHE A 137 -5.87 -14.01 -7.46
N GLU A 138 -6.65 -15.01 -7.06
CA GLU A 138 -6.75 -16.26 -7.80
C GLU A 138 -7.99 -16.29 -8.70
N LYS A 139 -8.06 -17.25 -9.63
CA LYS A 139 -9.20 -17.40 -10.57
C LYS A 139 -10.56 -17.49 -9.88
N ASN A 140 -10.59 -17.97 -8.64
CA ASN A 140 -11.81 -18.06 -7.84
C ASN A 140 -12.19 -16.75 -7.13
N HIS A 141 -11.35 -15.71 -7.21
CA HIS A 141 -11.54 -14.37 -6.63
C HIS A 141 -11.75 -14.30 -5.11
N PHE A 142 -11.68 -15.43 -4.40
CA PHE A 142 -11.93 -15.49 -2.96
C PHE A 142 -10.67 -15.23 -2.15
N GLN A 143 -9.52 -15.70 -2.63
CA GLN A 143 -8.24 -15.40 -2.01
C GLN A 143 -7.57 -14.26 -2.76
N PHE A 144 -7.12 -13.27 -2.01
CA PHE A 144 -6.32 -12.19 -2.53
C PHE A 144 -5.27 -11.74 -1.51
N LEU A 145 -4.24 -11.10 -2.04
CA LEU A 145 -3.16 -10.50 -1.28
C LEU A 145 -2.97 -9.07 -1.78
N GLU A 146 -3.21 -8.11 -0.89
CA GLU A 146 -3.03 -6.69 -1.17
C GLU A 146 -1.65 -6.22 -0.68
N TYR A 147 -0.93 -5.50 -1.54
CA TYR A 147 0.24 -4.71 -1.16
C TYR A 147 -0.11 -3.24 -1.37
N ARG A 148 -0.18 -2.47 -0.28
CA ARG A 148 -0.35 -1.03 -0.35
C ARG A 148 0.99 -0.32 -0.19
N PHE A 149 1.28 0.58 -1.11
CA PHE A 149 2.49 1.41 -1.10
C PHE A 149 2.20 2.78 -0.53
N ILE A 150 3.16 3.28 0.25
CA ILE A 150 3.10 4.61 0.87
C ILE A 150 4.30 5.41 0.38
N GLY A 151 4.05 6.64 -0.06
CA GLY A 151 5.09 7.52 -0.56
C GLY A 151 5.60 7.15 -1.97
N LEU A 152 4.78 6.52 -2.81
CA LEU A 152 5.18 6.01 -4.12
C LEU A 152 5.28 7.11 -5.18
N PHE A 153 6.35 7.09 -5.98
CA PHE A 153 6.56 7.98 -7.12
C PHE A 153 7.46 7.31 -8.18
N PRO A 154 7.35 7.71 -9.47
CA PRO A 154 8.21 7.17 -10.52
C PRO A 154 9.63 7.69 -10.34
N LEU A 155 10.61 6.79 -10.40
CA LEU A 155 12.03 7.10 -10.31
C LEU A 155 12.66 7.18 -11.70
N SER A 156 12.36 6.21 -12.56
CA SER A 156 12.91 6.14 -13.91
C SER A 156 11.93 5.50 -14.88
N LEU A 157 11.94 6.01 -16.11
CA LEU A 157 11.19 5.47 -17.25
C LEU A 157 12.20 4.96 -18.28
N SER A 158 12.07 3.71 -18.71
CA SER A 158 12.95 3.13 -19.73
C SER A 158 12.63 3.70 -21.12
N SER A 159 13.65 3.95 -21.93
CA SER A 159 13.46 4.36 -23.33
C SER A 159 12.73 3.28 -24.13
N THR A 160 11.51 3.60 -24.58
CA THR A 160 10.71 2.70 -25.41
C THR A 160 11.26 2.67 -26.84
N LYS A 161 11.60 1.49 -27.35
CA LYS A 161 12.12 1.33 -28.72
C LYS A 161 11.01 1.54 -29.75
N VAL A 162 11.27 2.37 -30.76
CA VAL A 162 10.39 2.59 -31.92
C VAL A 162 11.16 2.20 -33.17
N ALA A 163 10.63 1.27 -33.96
CA ALA A 163 11.25 0.78 -35.19
C ALA A 163 10.21 0.42 -36.25
N TYR A 164 10.56 0.56 -37.52
CA TYR A 164 9.72 0.16 -38.67
C TYR A 164 9.76 -1.36 -38.98
N SER A 165 10.41 -2.17 -38.13
CA SER A 165 10.45 -3.62 -38.29
C SER A 165 9.08 -4.26 -37.98
N ASN A 166 9.01 -5.59 -37.91
CA ASN A 166 7.77 -6.30 -37.64
C ASN A 166 7.02 -5.75 -36.41
N SER A 167 5.71 -5.59 -36.54
CA SER A 167 4.86 -4.96 -35.52
C SER A 167 4.84 -5.77 -34.24
N GLN A 168 5.31 -5.17 -33.14
CA GLN A 168 5.19 -5.69 -31.78
C GLN A 168 4.39 -4.71 -30.92
N VAL A 169 3.72 -5.21 -29.88
CA VAL A 169 3.01 -4.34 -28.94
C VAL A 169 4.03 -3.48 -28.21
N LEU A 170 3.81 -2.16 -28.22
CA LEU A 170 4.67 -1.21 -27.54
C LEU A 170 4.47 -1.32 -26.02
N LYS A 171 5.58 -1.42 -25.29
CA LYS A 171 5.61 -1.57 -23.84
C LYS A 171 6.47 -0.48 -23.22
N ALA A 172 6.08 -0.03 -22.04
CA ALA A 172 6.81 0.97 -21.26
C ALA A 172 7.13 0.41 -19.87
N THR A 173 8.41 0.33 -19.53
CA THR A 173 8.87 -0.12 -18.21
C THR A 173 9.19 1.10 -17.35
N CYS A 174 8.58 1.18 -16.16
CA CYS A 174 8.86 2.23 -15.19
C CYS A 174 9.22 1.64 -13.83
N THR A 175 10.28 2.18 -13.24
CA THR A 175 10.70 1.85 -11.89
C THR A 175 10.15 2.90 -10.93
N PHE A 176 9.49 2.43 -9.87
CA PHE A 176 8.93 3.28 -8.83
C PHE A 176 9.69 3.10 -7.53
N SER A 177 9.95 4.23 -6.87
CA SER A 177 10.44 4.28 -5.50
C SER A 177 9.29 4.56 -4.55
N PHE A 178 9.40 4.06 -3.33
CA PHE A 178 8.39 4.23 -2.29
C PHE A 178 9.05 4.20 -0.90
N ASP A 179 8.40 4.79 0.09
CA ASP A 179 8.97 4.90 1.44
C ASP A 179 8.77 3.60 2.24
N ARG A 180 7.59 2.98 2.11
CA ARG A 180 7.27 1.67 2.73
C ARG A 180 6.09 1.00 2.06
N TYR A 181 5.95 -0.31 2.26
CA TYR A 181 4.75 -1.05 1.89
C TYR A 181 4.09 -1.69 3.11
N VAL A 182 2.79 -1.93 2.99
CA VAL A 182 1.97 -2.64 3.97
C VAL A 182 1.29 -3.79 3.26
N ALA A 183 1.49 -5.01 3.76
CA ALA A 183 0.86 -6.21 3.23
C ALA A 183 -0.46 -6.50 3.96
N GLY A 184 -1.45 -6.98 3.21
CA GLY A 184 -2.78 -7.29 3.70
C GLY A 184 -3.79 -6.16 3.48
N GLU A 185 -5.05 -6.45 3.78
CA GLU A 185 -6.15 -5.52 3.56
C GLU A 185 -5.99 -4.23 4.36
N THR A 186 -6.18 -3.09 3.69
CA THR A 186 -6.08 -1.78 4.34
C THR A 186 -7.36 -0.95 4.24
N SER A 187 -8.46 -1.59 3.84
CA SER A 187 -9.78 -0.96 3.82
C SER A 187 -10.22 -0.54 5.23
N SER A 188 -10.99 0.54 5.32
CA SER A 188 -11.55 1.00 6.60
C SER A 188 -12.41 -0.08 7.25
N LEU A 189 -13.19 -0.80 6.45
CA LEU A 189 -13.98 -1.95 6.87
C LEU A 189 -13.10 -3.06 7.48
N ALA A 190 -12.02 -3.47 6.80
CA ALA A 190 -11.12 -4.50 7.31
C ALA A 190 -10.47 -4.07 8.63
N ARG A 191 -10.18 -2.77 8.79
CA ARG A 191 -9.61 -2.22 10.02
C ARG A 191 -10.62 -2.23 11.17
N ASP A 192 -11.87 -1.89 10.89
CA ASP A 192 -12.98 -1.93 11.85
C ASP A 192 -13.30 -3.37 12.28
N LEU A 193 -13.28 -4.30 11.33
CA LEU A 193 -13.45 -5.74 11.55
C LEU A 193 -12.21 -6.41 12.20
N GLY A 194 -11.11 -5.68 12.42
CA GLY A 194 -9.89 -6.22 13.03
C GLY A 194 -9.11 -7.21 12.17
N ILE A 195 -9.49 -7.38 10.89
CA ILE A 195 -8.86 -8.29 9.92
C ILE A 195 -7.82 -7.61 9.01
N ALA A 196 -7.64 -6.30 9.15
CA ALA A 196 -6.66 -5.53 8.38
C ALA A 196 -5.23 -6.05 8.56
N PHE A 197 -4.37 -5.72 7.59
CA PHE A 197 -2.95 -6.06 7.60
C PHE A 197 -2.67 -7.57 7.64
N ASN A 198 -3.57 -8.36 7.02
CA ASN A 198 -3.52 -9.82 7.05
C ASN A 198 -3.58 -10.39 8.49
N ASN A 199 -4.18 -9.63 9.41
CA ASN A 199 -4.47 -10.12 10.74
C ASN A 199 -5.65 -11.08 10.64
N GLN A 200 -5.45 -12.35 10.96
CA GLN A 200 -6.59 -13.20 11.23
C GLN A 200 -7.10 -12.84 12.62
N SER A 201 -8.04 -11.89 12.67
CA SER A 201 -8.88 -11.76 13.87
C SER A 201 -9.56 -13.11 14.05
N ILE A 202 -9.03 -13.92 14.97
CA ILE A 202 -9.80 -14.94 15.65
C ILE A 202 -10.89 -14.15 16.37
N SER A 203 -12.01 -13.91 15.68
CA SER A 203 -13.26 -13.59 16.36
C SER A 203 -13.38 -14.64 17.44
N LYS A 204 -13.55 -14.21 18.70
CA LYS A 204 -13.76 -15.08 19.87
C LYS A 204 -15.11 -15.82 19.79
N SER A 205 -15.34 -16.49 18.68
CA SER A 205 -16.44 -17.37 18.39
C SER A 205 -15.91 -18.57 17.59
N ASP A 206 -14.82 -19.17 18.07
CA ASP A 206 -14.52 -20.59 17.90
C ASP A 206 -15.51 -21.45 18.72
N PHE A 207 -16.78 -21.11 18.66
CA PHE A 207 -17.87 -21.96 19.09
C PHE A 207 -18.90 -21.95 17.97
N ARG A 208 -18.62 -22.78 16.95
CA ARG A 208 -19.53 -23.28 15.88
C ARG A 208 -19.32 -22.65 14.50
N ASN A 209 -18.32 -23.18 13.80
CA ASN A 209 -18.45 -23.64 12.41
C ASN A 209 -19.47 -22.91 11.51
N ARG A 210 -19.08 -21.81 10.87
CA ARG A 210 -19.57 -21.51 9.52
C ARG A 210 -18.59 -20.61 8.77
N ARG A 211 -18.27 -21.00 7.53
CA ARG A 211 -17.61 -20.12 6.55
C ARG A 211 -18.63 -19.06 6.17
N LEU A 212 -18.36 -17.78 6.46
CA LEU A 212 -19.21 -16.69 5.98
C LEU A 212 -19.13 -16.63 4.45
N THR A 213 -20.27 -16.71 3.79
CA THR A 213 -20.42 -16.44 2.35
C THR A 213 -20.79 -14.97 2.14
N GLY A 214 -20.71 -14.47 0.90
CA GLY A 214 -20.97 -13.05 0.58
C GLY A 214 -22.35 -12.52 1.01
N GLU A 215 -23.31 -13.41 1.26
CA GLU A 215 -24.65 -13.08 1.78
C GLU A 215 -24.66 -12.73 3.28
N ASP A 216 -23.74 -13.33 4.05
CA ASP A 216 -23.60 -13.07 5.49
C ASP A 216 -23.04 -11.65 5.76
N LEU A 217 -22.26 -11.11 4.83
CA LEU A 217 -21.76 -9.72 4.90
C LEU A 217 -22.90 -8.69 4.76
N GLN A 218 -23.98 -9.02 4.04
CA GLN A 218 -25.13 -8.13 3.85
C GLN A 218 -26.02 -8.05 5.09
N THR A 219 -26.08 -9.12 5.89
CA THR A 219 -26.82 -9.13 7.16
C THR A 219 -26.02 -8.49 8.31
N THR A 220 -24.69 -8.56 8.27
CA THR A 220 -23.87 -7.77 9.20
C THR A 220 -23.97 -6.27 8.95
N LEU A 221 -24.14 -5.82 7.69
CA LEU A 221 -24.41 -4.42 7.35
C LEU A 221 -25.66 -3.90 8.08
N SER A 222 -26.76 -4.65 8.07
CA SER A 222 -28.01 -4.23 8.71
C SER A 222 -27.94 -4.20 10.24
N SER A 223 -27.09 -5.04 10.85
CA SER A 223 -26.86 -5.03 12.30
C SER A 223 -26.03 -3.82 12.76
N VAL A 224 -25.01 -3.41 11.99
CA VAL A 224 -24.20 -2.21 12.27
C VAL A 224 -25.04 -0.93 12.14
N PHE A 225 -25.93 -0.86 11.15
CA PHE A 225 -26.89 0.26 11.04
C PHE A 225 -27.93 0.29 12.16
N ARG A 226 -28.26 -0.85 12.78
CA ARG A 226 -29.17 -0.92 13.94
C ARG A 226 -28.49 -0.52 15.25
N GLU A 227 -27.20 -0.81 15.42
CA GLU A 227 -26.43 -0.39 16.62
C GLU A 227 -25.96 1.07 16.56
N GLY A 228 -25.82 1.66 15.35
CA GLY A 228 -25.40 3.06 15.15
C GLY A 228 -26.48 4.12 15.40
N GLY A 229 -27.62 3.77 16.00
CA GLY A 229 -28.79 4.66 16.15
C GLY A 229 -28.62 5.82 17.14
N TYR A 230 -27.55 5.85 17.95
CA TYR A 230 -27.31 6.96 18.88
C TYR A 230 -25.81 7.22 19.00
N ASN A 231 -25.44 8.48 18.70
CA ASN A 231 -24.13 9.11 18.89
C ASN A 231 -23.14 8.97 17.73
N THR A 232 -23.04 10.02 16.92
CA THR A 232 -21.78 10.77 16.68
C THR A 232 -22.01 11.93 15.70
N LEU A 233 -22.76 12.94 16.15
CA LEU A 233 -22.39 14.30 15.77
C LEU A 233 -21.29 14.72 16.73
N ASN A 234 -20.08 14.86 16.19
CA ASN A 234 -19.03 15.72 16.74
C ASN A 234 -18.30 15.22 18.01
N SER A 235 -17.24 14.42 17.85
CA SER A 235 -15.98 14.63 18.58
C SER A 235 -14.83 13.84 17.92
N GLY A 236 -13.70 14.52 17.72
CA GLY A 236 -12.50 13.98 17.06
C GLY A 236 -11.78 12.85 17.82
N PRO A 237 -10.65 12.36 17.29
CA PRO A 237 -10.04 11.13 17.75
C PRO A 237 -9.29 11.36 19.06
N TYR A 238 -9.89 10.97 20.18
CA TYR A 238 -9.16 10.78 21.43
C TYR A 238 -9.20 9.30 21.80
N ILE A 239 -8.03 8.67 21.78
CA ILE A 239 -7.81 7.29 22.20
C ILE A 239 -8.02 7.22 23.72
N LYS A 240 -9.07 6.55 24.20
CA LYS A 240 -9.20 6.18 25.62
C LYS A 240 -8.47 4.86 25.86
N ALA A 241 -7.29 4.93 26.48
CA ALA A 241 -6.60 3.78 27.03
C ALA A 241 -7.42 3.24 28.22
N SER A 242 -8.07 2.08 28.05
CA SER A 242 -8.74 1.36 29.13
C SER A 242 -7.75 0.38 29.74
N GLY A 243 -6.96 0.86 30.71
CA GLY A 243 -6.16 0.01 31.58
C GLY A 243 -7.01 -0.55 32.71
N LYS A 244 -7.17 -1.87 32.78
CA LYS A 244 -7.76 -2.54 33.94
C LYS A 244 -6.75 -2.50 35.09
N THR A 245 -7.03 -1.74 36.15
CA THR A 245 -6.26 -1.78 37.40
C THR A 245 -6.74 -2.96 38.25
N ASN A 246 -5.88 -3.97 38.42
CA ASN A 246 -6.10 -5.02 39.42
C ASN A 246 -5.57 -4.51 40.77
N LEU A 247 -6.44 -3.99 41.63
CA LEU A 247 -6.14 -3.75 43.05
C LEU A 247 -6.39 -5.05 43.82
N ALA A 248 -5.33 -5.78 44.13
CA ALA A 248 -5.39 -6.89 45.08
C ALA A 248 -5.48 -6.33 46.51
N SER A 249 -6.51 -6.73 47.26
CA SER A 249 -6.65 -6.43 48.68
C SER A 249 -5.60 -7.18 49.50
N VAL A 250 -4.71 -6.47 50.18
CA VAL A 250 -3.79 -7.04 51.16
C VAL A 250 -4.49 -7.07 52.53
N THR A 251 -4.81 -8.27 52.98
CA THR A 251 -5.36 -8.57 54.31
C THR A 251 -4.23 -8.70 55.33
N SER A 252 -4.32 -7.89 56.39
CA SER A 252 -3.78 -8.02 57.76
C SER A 252 -2.62 -8.99 58.08
N SER A 253 -1.57 -8.44 58.71
CA SER A 253 -0.95 -9.10 59.87
C SER A 253 -0.38 -8.07 60.87
N SER A 254 -0.91 -8.15 62.09
CA SER A 254 -0.50 -7.51 63.34
C SER A 254 0.96 -7.79 63.74
N GLY A 255 1.65 -6.82 64.38
CA GLY A 255 2.92 -7.07 65.04
C GLY A 255 3.64 -5.84 65.63
N GLN A 256 3.21 -5.45 66.84
CA GLN A 256 3.94 -4.82 67.95
C GLN A 256 4.91 -3.62 67.76
N ILE A 257 4.53 -2.54 68.47
CA ILE A 257 5.33 -1.42 68.98
C ILE A 257 6.31 -1.94 70.04
N ILE A 258 7.61 -1.59 69.96
CA ILE A 258 8.45 -1.17 71.12
C ILE A 258 9.68 -0.38 70.61
N GLY A 259 10.01 0.73 71.27
CA GLY A 259 11.39 1.22 71.46
C GLY A 259 11.84 2.38 70.59
#